data_AF-A0A8X8BIY3-F1
#
_entry.id   AF-A0A8X8BIY3-F1
#
_cell.length_a   1.000
_cell.length_b   1.000
_cell.length_c   1.000
_cell.angle_alpha   90.00
_cell.angle_beta   90.00
_cell.angle_gamma   90.00
#
_symmetry.space_group_name_H-M   'P 1'
#
loop_
_entity.id
_entity.type
_entity.pdbx_description
1 polymer ?
#
loop_
_entity_poly.entity_id
_entity_poly.type
_entity_poly.pdbx_seq_one_letter_code
_entity_poly.pdbx_strand_id
1 'polypeptide(L)'
;MMGGVTGWNLLAEVAEGQLSEHEIMTVGRHYSSREQREIDIKFLLAMAQEQLRRKGFEDFPRLLNYFIHKDKARKGMLPTEECRTICKAFKLPVADDLLRAILAKFESEDNQLDYNVFLSEINWRDNPLPFYQSETPVKFVPDWNGESSPHAVISISYKILIEDVFGKQD
;
A
#
# COMPACT_ATOMS: atom_id res chain seq x y z
N MET A 1 22.25 3.26 24.46
CA MET A 1 21.22 2.52 23.69
C MET A 1 21.08 3.21 22.35
N MET A 2 21.06 2.42 21.28
CA MET A 2 21.60 2.71 19.95
C MET A 2 21.07 4.00 19.29
N GLY A 3 21.99 4.90 18.94
CA GLY A 3 21.71 5.99 18.01
C GLY A 3 21.51 5.41 16.61
N GLY A 4 20.33 5.63 16.04
CA GLY A 4 20.03 5.18 14.67
C GLY A 4 21.04 5.78 13.70
N VAL A 5 21.81 4.92 13.05
CA VAL A 5 22.68 5.33 11.96
C VAL A 5 21.77 5.71 10.79
N THR A 6 21.60 7.00 10.54
CA THR A 6 20.85 7.50 9.38
C THR A 6 21.63 7.18 8.11
N GLY A 7 20.95 6.81 7.01
CA GLY A 7 21.61 6.43 5.75
C GLY A 7 22.55 7.50 5.17
N TRP A 8 22.34 8.75 5.56
CA TRP A 8 23.25 9.88 5.36
C TRP A 8 24.66 9.66 5.92
N ASN A 9 24.77 9.21 7.18
CA ASN A 9 26.06 9.08 7.88
C ASN A 9 26.92 7.99 7.24
N LEU A 10 26.29 6.89 6.79
CA LEU A 10 27.01 5.81 6.11
C LEU A 10 27.54 6.23 4.75
N LEU A 11 26.77 6.97 3.95
CA LEU A 11 27.28 7.46 2.67
C LEU A 11 28.38 8.49 2.84
N ALA A 12 28.26 9.39 3.81
CA ALA A 12 29.31 10.35 4.12
C ALA A 12 30.60 9.67 4.58
N GLU A 13 30.50 8.61 5.38
CA GLU A 13 31.64 7.80 5.82
C GLU A 13 32.28 7.03 4.65
N VAL A 14 31.50 6.32 3.83
CA VAL A 14 31.99 5.52 2.70
C VAL A 14 32.57 6.38 1.57
N ALA A 15 32.02 7.58 1.38
CA ALA A 15 32.51 8.49 0.36
C ALA A 15 33.84 9.16 0.73
N GLU A 16 34.32 9.08 1.98
CA GLU A 16 35.59 9.68 2.45
C GLU A 16 35.82 11.14 1.98
N GLY A 17 34.75 11.93 1.90
CA GLY A 17 34.80 13.32 1.42
C GLY A 17 34.95 13.50 -0.10
N GLN A 18 34.87 12.42 -0.89
CA GLN A 18 34.84 12.45 -2.36
C GLN A 18 33.51 12.99 -2.91
N LEU A 19 32.43 12.88 -2.14
CA LEU A 19 31.11 13.40 -2.50
C LEU A 19 30.79 14.62 -1.63
N SER A 20 30.34 15.69 -2.29
CA SER A 20 29.78 16.86 -1.62
C SER A 20 28.44 16.54 -0.96
N GLU A 21 28.03 17.37 0.02
CA GLU A 21 26.72 17.28 0.66
C GLU A 21 25.58 17.24 -0.39
N HIS A 22 25.69 18.04 -1.45
CA HIS A 22 24.69 18.07 -2.52
C HIS A 22 24.65 16.76 -3.33
N GLU A 23 25.80 16.14 -3.60
CA GLU A 23 25.87 14.86 -4.31
C GLU A 23 25.34 13.71 -3.44
N ILE A 24 25.67 13.69 -2.15
CA ILE A 24 25.11 12.73 -1.19
C ILE A 24 23.59 12.92 -1.09
N MET A 25 23.08 14.15 -1.10
CA MET A 25 21.65 14.43 -1.14
C MET A 25 21.01 13.98 -2.45
N THR A 26 21.72 14.08 -3.57
CA THR A 26 21.21 13.68 -4.89
C THR A 26 21.15 12.16 -5.00
N VAL A 27 22.21 11.46 -4.61
CA VAL A 27 22.26 9.99 -4.50
C VAL A 27 21.21 9.52 -3.49
N GLY A 28 21.14 10.19 -2.34
CA GLY A 28 20.08 10.04 -1.36
C GLY A 28 18.71 10.10 -2.01
N ARG A 29 18.35 11.17 -2.71
CA ARG A 29 17.04 11.28 -3.39
C ARG A 29 16.82 10.25 -4.50
N HIS A 30 17.86 9.90 -5.24
CA HIS A 30 17.78 8.95 -6.35
C HIS A 30 17.50 7.52 -5.85
N TYR A 31 18.17 7.13 -4.77
CA TYR A 31 18.09 5.78 -4.19
C TYR A 31 17.26 5.71 -2.90
N SER A 32 16.73 6.84 -2.40
CA SER A 32 15.86 6.87 -1.22
C SER A 32 14.50 6.38 -1.63
N SER A 33 14.23 5.15 -1.17
CA SER A 33 12.99 4.41 -1.23
C SER A 33 11.88 4.98 -2.15
N ARG A 34 12.17 5.06 -3.45
CA ARG A 34 11.30 4.47 -4.47
C ARG A 34 11.51 2.96 -4.52
N GLU A 35 11.60 2.35 -3.35
CA GLU A 35 11.03 1.04 -3.21
C GLU A 35 9.56 1.34 -3.50
N GLN A 36 9.15 1.10 -4.74
CA GLN A 36 7.75 0.93 -5.09
C GLN A 36 7.35 -0.31 -4.28
N ARG A 37 7.20 -0.13 -2.95
CA ARG A 37 6.74 -1.15 -2.03
C ARG A 37 5.42 -1.51 -2.63
N GLU A 38 5.39 -2.65 -3.29
CA GLU A 38 4.15 -3.24 -3.74
C GLU A 38 3.24 -3.16 -2.53
N ILE A 39 2.20 -2.32 -2.61
CA ILE A 39 1.43 -2.00 -1.41
C ILE A 39 0.85 -3.33 -0.94
N ASP A 40 1.31 -3.76 0.24
CA ASP A 40 0.95 -5.06 0.79
C ASP A 40 -0.58 -5.13 0.86
N ILE A 41 -1.16 -6.16 0.26
CA ILE A 41 -2.60 -6.38 0.29
C ILE A 41 -3.12 -6.40 1.73
N LYS A 42 -2.33 -6.91 2.69
CA LYS A 42 -2.70 -6.91 4.12
C LYS A 42 -2.83 -5.50 4.68
N PHE A 43 -1.97 -4.57 4.25
CA PHE A 43 -2.07 -3.16 4.63
C PHE A 43 -3.33 -2.51 4.06
N LEU A 44 -3.63 -2.75 2.78
CA LEU A 44 -4.87 -2.25 2.14
C LEU A 44 -6.13 -2.79 2.84
N LEU A 45 -6.16 -4.10 3.13
CA LEU A 45 -7.26 -4.75 3.83
C LEU A 45 -7.42 -4.19 5.25
N ALA A 46 -6.33 -3.99 5.99
CA ALA A 46 -6.38 -3.38 7.31
C ALA A 46 -6.97 -1.95 7.27
N MET A 47 -6.59 -1.15 6.27
CA MET A 47 -7.18 0.18 6.06
C MET A 47 -8.69 0.10 5.73
N ALA A 48 -9.12 -0.85 4.90
CA ALA A 48 -10.53 -1.02 4.57
C ALA A 48 -11.34 -1.47 5.79
N GLN A 49 -10.84 -2.46 6.52
CA GLN A 49 -11.45 -2.94 7.77
C GLN A 49 -11.59 -1.80 8.80
N GLU A 50 -10.57 -0.94 8.93
CA GLU A 50 -10.64 0.25 9.79
C GLU A 50 -11.78 1.20 9.36
N GLN A 51 -11.90 1.50 8.06
CA GLN A 51 -12.96 2.39 7.56
C GLN A 51 -14.36 1.81 7.79
N LEU A 52 -14.54 0.52 7.51
CA LEU A 52 -15.79 -0.19 7.73
C LEU A 52 -16.18 -0.19 9.22
N ARG A 53 -15.23 -0.51 10.11
CA ARG A 53 -15.46 -0.53 11.57
C ARG A 53 -15.77 0.87 12.11
N ARG A 54 -15.03 1.90 11.71
CA ARG A 54 -15.30 3.30 12.12
C ARG A 54 -16.68 3.79 11.70
N LYS A 55 -17.23 3.22 10.62
CA LYS A 55 -18.58 3.51 10.11
C LYS A 55 -19.64 2.54 10.63
N GLY A 56 -19.27 1.58 11.48
CA GLY A 56 -20.19 0.58 12.04
C GLY A 56 -20.80 -0.32 10.97
N PHE A 57 -20.10 -0.54 9.86
CA PHE A 57 -20.61 -1.34 8.76
C PHE A 57 -20.47 -2.84 9.07
N GLU A 58 -21.60 -3.55 9.16
CA GLU A 58 -21.65 -4.99 9.43
C GLU A 58 -22.58 -5.75 8.46
N ASP A 59 -23.19 -5.06 7.49
CA ASP A 59 -24.22 -5.63 6.61
C ASP A 59 -23.63 -6.47 5.45
N PHE A 60 -22.61 -7.29 5.75
CA PHE A 60 -21.95 -8.20 4.81
C PHE A 60 -22.90 -9.25 4.22
N PRO A 61 -23.85 -9.85 4.98
CA PRO A 61 -24.81 -10.79 4.40
C PRO A 61 -25.68 -10.16 3.31
N ARG A 62 -26.10 -8.90 3.50
CA ARG A 62 -26.87 -8.20 2.48
C ARG A 62 -26.00 -7.82 1.29
N LEU A 63 -24.76 -7.38 1.51
CA LEU A 63 -23.81 -7.15 0.42
C LEU A 63 -23.61 -8.41 -0.41
N LEU A 64 -23.40 -9.57 0.22
CA LEU A 64 -23.29 -10.87 -0.44
C LEU A 64 -24.53 -11.18 -1.30
N ASN A 65 -25.74 -10.88 -0.83
CA ASN A 65 -26.96 -11.05 -1.62
C ASN A 65 -26.96 -10.23 -2.92
N TYR A 66 -26.35 -9.04 -2.94
CA TYR A 66 -26.20 -8.27 -4.19
C TYR A 66 -25.26 -8.97 -5.16
N PHE A 67 -24.16 -9.55 -4.68
CA PHE A 67 -23.25 -10.35 -5.50
C PHE A 67 -23.93 -11.60 -6.05
N ILE A 68 -24.60 -12.39 -5.22
CA ILE A 68 -25.33 -13.61 -5.63
C ILE A 68 -26.42 -13.27 -6.66
N HIS A 69 -27.13 -12.16 -6.49
CA HIS A 69 -28.15 -11.72 -7.45
C HIS A 69 -27.55 -11.35 -8.81
N LYS A 70 -26.32 -10.83 -8.84
CA LYS A 70 -25.60 -10.49 -10.08
C LYS A 70 -24.96 -11.71 -10.73
N ASP A 71 -24.42 -12.65 -9.95
CA ASP A 71 -23.89 -13.91 -10.43
C ASP A 71 -25.00 -14.92 -10.77
N LYS A 72 -25.66 -14.68 -11.90
CA LYS A 72 -26.70 -15.58 -12.42
C LYS A 72 -26.21 -17.01 -12.65
N ALA A 73 -24.92 -17.18 -12.91
CA ALA A 73 -24.32 -18.49 -13.18
C ALA A 73 -23.89 -19.22 -11.91
N ARG A 74 -23.94 -18.57 -10.74
CA ARG A 74 -23.53 -19.11 -9.43
C ARG A 74 -22.13 -19.70 -9.43
N LYS A 75 -21.20 -19.02 -10.09
CA LYS A 75 -19.80 -19.42 -10.17
C LYS A 75 -18.98 -18.97 -8.96
N GLY A 76 -19.47 -18.01 -8.18
CA GLY A 76 -18.69 -17.35 -7.13
C GLY A 76 -17.75 -16.27 -7.66
N MET A 77 -17.78 -16.01 -8.96
CA MET A 77 -16.88 -15.10 -9.67
C MET A 77 -17.68 -14.08 -10.47
N LEU A 78 -17.24 -12.82 -10.46
CA LEU A 78 -17.78 -11.76 -11.31
C LEU A 78 -16.64 -10.92 -11.91
N PRO A 79 -16.87 -10.23 -13.04
CA PRO A 79 -15.92 -9.25 -13.54
C PRO A 79 -15.58 -8.20 -12.47
N THR A 80 -14.30 -7.87 -12.31
CA THR A 80 -13.83 -6.96 -11.26
C THR A 80 -14.55 -5.61 -11.26
N GLU A 81 -14.81 -5.05 -12.45
CA GLU A 81 -15.58 -3.80 -12.60
C GLU A 81 -17.06 -3.93 -12.17
N GLU A 82 -17.66 -5.11 -12.32
CA GLU A 82 -19.01 -5.37 -11.81
C GLU A 82 -18.99 -5.46 -10.28
N CYS A 83 -18.00 -6.12 -9.69
CA CYS A 83 -17.77 -6.13 -8.23
C CYS A 83 -17.64 -4.70 -7.68
N ARG A 84 -16.85 -3.86 -8.34
CA ARG A 84 -16.70 -2.44 -7.98
C ARG A 84 -18.03 -1.70 -8.06
N THR A 85 -18.80 -1.91 -9.13
CA THR A 85 -20.11 -1.29 -9.33
C THR A 85 -21.09 -1.69 -8.22
N ILE A 86 -21.10 -2.97 -7.82
CA ILE A 86 -21.92 -3.47 -6.71
C ILE A 86 -21.55 -2.77 -5.40
N CYS A 87 -20.26 -2.73 -5.05
CA CYS A 87 -19.79 -2.07 -3.83
C CYS A 87 -20.18 -0.58 -3.77
N LYS A 88 -20.06 0.13 -4.90
CA LYS A 88 -20.46 1.54 -5.00
C LYS A 88 -21.97 1.73 -4.89
N ALA A 89 -22.76 0.90 -5.56
CA ALA A 89 -24.21 0.94 -5.49
C ALA A 89 -24.72 0.63 -4.07
N PHE A 90 -24.04 -0.28 -3.36
CA PHE A 90 -24.30 -0.59 -1.96
C PHE A 90 -23.86 0.52 -1.00
N LYS A 91 -23.11 1.51 -1.48
CA LYS A 91 -22.49 2.57 -0.66
C LYS A 91 -21.57 1.99 0.41
N LEU A 92 -20.77 0.98 0.04
CA LEU A 92 -19.76 0.39 0.91
C LEU A 92 -18.85 1.53 1.46
N PRO A 93 -18.70 1.67 2.78
CA PRO A 93 -17.96 2.79 3.37
C PRO A 93 -16.44 2.55 3.33
N VAL A 94 -15.91 2.41 2.12
CA VAL A 94 -14.49 2.32 1.79
C VAL A 94 -14.20 3.36 0.70
N ALA A 95 -13.12 4.11 0.84
CA ALA A 95 -12.69 5.08 -0.17
C ALA A 95 -12.51 4.41 -1.55
N ASP A 96 -12.92 5.08 -2.63
CA ASP A 96 -13.02 4.47 -3.97
C ASP A 96 -11.65 4.05 -4.55
N ASP A 97 -10.62 4.83 -4.26
CA ASP A 97 -9.22 4.54 -4.58
C ASP A 97 -8.68 3.33 -3.82
N LEU A 98 -8.98 3.23 -2.52
CA LEU A 98 -8.65 2.07 -1.70
C LEU A 98 -9.38 0.81 -2.18
N LEU A 99 -10.69 0.91 -2.46
CA LEU A 99 -11.48 -0.18 -3.02
C LEU A 99 -10.89 -0.66 -4.35
N ARG A 100 -10.55 0.26 -5.26
CA ARG A 100 -9.92 -0.08 -6.54
C ARG A 100 -8.58 -0.78 -6.36
N ALA A 101 -7.74 -0.31 -5.44
CA ALA A 101 -6.45 -0.93 -5.14
C ALA A 101 -6.62 -2.35 -4.58
N ILE A 102 -7.61 -2.58 -3.71
CA ILE A 102 -7.92 -3.90 -3.17
C ILE A 102 -8.41 -4.83 -4.28
N LEU A 103 -9.43 -4.42 -5.05
CA LEU A 103 -10.00 -5.26 -6.11
C LEU A 103 -8.95 -5.67 -7.15
N ALA A 104 -8.04 -4.78 -7.52
CA ALA A 104 -6.92 -5.09 -8.42
C ALA A 104 -5.97 -6.16 -7.87
N LYS A 105 -5.88 -6.35 -6.55
CA LYS A 105 -5.09 -7.43 -5.92
C LYS A 105 -5.80 -8.78 -5.90
N PHE A 106 -7.13 -8.80 -6.03
CA PHE A 106 -7.95 -10.02 -6.09
C PHE A 106 -8.33 -10.41 -7.52
N GLU A 107 -8.01 -9.56 -8.50
CA GLU A 107 -8.31 -9.80 -9.91
C GLU A 107 -7.48 -10.96 -10.46
N SER A 108 -8.14 -11.90 -11.13
CA SER A 108 -7.51 -12.98 -11.87
C SER A 108 -7.07 -12.54 -13.27
N GLU A 109 -6.30 -13.38 -13.95
CA GLU A 109 -5.87 -13.15 -15.34
C GLU A 109 -7.04 -12.92 -16.31
N ASP A 110 -8.23 -13.45 -16.00
CA ASP A 110 -9.46 -13.29 -16.80
C ASP A 110 -10.27 -12.02 -16.43
N ASN A 111 -9.70 -11.10 -15.63
CA ASN A 111 -10.37 -9.93 -15.08
C ASN A 111 -11.61 -10.26 -14.23
N GLN A 112 -11.57 -11.42 -13.56
CA GLN A 112 -12.62 -11.89 -12.66
C GLN A 112 -12.13 -11.89 -11.21
N LEU A 113 -13.08 -11.81 -10.29
CA LEU A 113 -12.81 -11.75 -8.87
C LEU A 113 -13.71 -12.73 -8.12
N ASP A 114 -13.13 -13.51 -7.21
CA ASP A 114 -13.89 -14.33 -6.26
C ASP A 114 -14.45 -13.40 -5.19
N TYR A 115 -15.76 -13.14 -5.29
CA TYR A 115 -16.40 -12.21 -4.37
C TYR A 115 -16.57 -12.79 -2.97
N ASN A 116 -16.53 -14.11 -2.80
CA ASN A 116 -16.62 -14.72 -1.47
C ASN A 116 -15.31 -14.47 -0.70
N VAL A 117 -14.17 -14.70 -1.36
CA VAL A 117 -12.84 -14.44 -0.78
C VAL A 117 -12.67 -12.95 -0.50
N PHE A 118 -13.00 -12.08 -1.45
CA PHE A 118 -12.95 -10.63 -1.22
C PHE A 118 -13.79 -10.20 -0.01
N LEU A 119 -15.05 -10.65 0.07
CA LEU A 119 -15.95 -10.29 1.16
C LEU A 119 -15.45 -10.83 2.51
N SER A 120 -14.89 -12.04 2.56
CA SER A 120 -14.32 -12.57 3.80
C SER A 120 -13.10 -11.78 4.27
N GLU A 121 -12.27 -11.28 3.35
CA GLU A 121 -11.05 -10.54 3.69
C GLU A 121 -11.35 -9.12 4.18
N ILE A 122 -12.40 -8.45 3.70
CA ILE A 122 -12.80 -7.13 4.21
C ILE A 122 -13.71 -7.19 5.44
N ASN A 123 -14.18 -8.38 5.82
CA ASN A 123 -15.08 -8.55 6.95
C ASN A 123 -14.31 -8.50 8.28
N TRP A 124 -14.23 -7.29 8.85
CA TRP A 124 -13.55 -7.03 10.11
C TRP A 124 -14.20 -7.71 11.34
N ARG A 125 -15.44 -8.19 11.22
CA ARG A 125 -16.15 -8.88 12.31
C ARG A 125 -15.73 -10.34 12.39
N ASP A 126 -15.71 -11.02 11.24
CA ASP A 126 -15.45 -12.45 11.16
C ASP A 126 -13.97 -12.77 10.90
N ASN A 127 -13.23 -11.86 10.26
CA ASN A 127 -11.82 -11.99 9.93
C ASN A 127 -11.03 -10.71 10.28
N PRO A 128 -10.95 -10.31 11.56
CA PRO A 128 -10.25 -9.11 11.97
C PRO A 128 -8.75 -9.21 11.69
N LEU A 129 -8.22 -8.27 10.91
CA LEU A 129 -6.78 -8.10 10.79
C LEU A 129 -6.23 -7.41 12.04
N PRO A 130 -5.00 -7.77 12.48
CA PRO A 130 -4.33 -7.05 13.55
C PRO A 130 -4.25 -5.57 13.19
N PHE A 131 -4.48 -4.71 14.18
CA PHE A 131 -4.33 -3.27 14.00
C PHE A 131 -2.94 -2.98 13.44
N TYR A 132 -2.88 -2.40 12.25
CA TYR A 132 -1.64 -1.84 11.76
C TYR A 132 -1.37 -0.58 12.57
N GLN A 133 -0.63 -0.74 13.67
CA GLN A 133 0.07 0.39 14.28
C GLN A 133 1.12 0.80 13.26
N SER A 134 0.80 1.74 12.39
CA SER A 134 1.82 2.38 11.58
C SER A 134 2.80 3.05 12.55
N GLU A 135 3.94 2.41 12.83
CA GLU A 135 4.97 2.96 13.71
C GLU A 135 5.57 4.27 13.15
N THR A 136 5.19 4.66 11.94
CA THR A 136 5.41 6.00 11.41
C THR A 136 4.17 6.47 10.65
N PRO A 137 3.60 7.63 10.98
CA PRO A 137 2.64 8.27 10.11
C PRO A 137 3.34 8.52 8.77
N VAL A 138 2.85 7.92 7.69
CA VAL A 138 3.13 8.44 6.36
C VAL A 138 2.47 9.81 6.32
N LYS A 139 3.23 10.85 6.71
CA LYS A 139 2.82 12.23 6.54
C LYS A 139 2.79 12.47 5.03
N PHE A 140 1.63 12.25 4.42
CA PHE A 140 1.28 12.96 3.21
C PHE A 140 1.30 14.43 3.59
N VAL A 141 2.37 15.14 3.23
CA VAL A 141 2.48 16.59 3.43
C VAL A 141 1.61 17.23 2.35
N PRO A 142 0.41 17.74 2.66
CA PRO A 142 -0.52 18.23 1.64
C PRO A 142 -0.14 19.62 1.13
N ASP A 143 0.71 20.34 1.87
CA ASP A 143 1.28 21.64 1.49
C ASP A 143 2.77 21.47 1.17
N TRP A 144 3.07 20.99 -0.04
CA TRP A 144 4.42 21.09 -0.59
C TRP A 144 4.54 22.39 -1.38
N ASN A 145 5.09 23.42 -0.75
CA ASN A 145 5.35 24.76 -1.27
C ASN A 145 6.73 24.89 -1.95
N GLY A 146 7.39 23.79 -2.30
CA GLY A 146 8.62 23.79 -3.08
C GLY A 146 9.90 24.05 -2.28
N GLU A 147 9.83 24.27 -0.97
CA GLU A 147 11.02 24.43 -0.12
C GLU A 147 11.40 23.10 0.55
N SER A 148 12.63 22.67 0.29
CA SER A 148 13.20 21.41 0.77
C SER A 148 13.51 21.47 2.27
N SER A 149 12.83 20.66 3.08
CA SER A 149 13.29 20.38 4.44
C SER A 149 14.56 19.50 4.40
N PRO A 150 15.64 19.82 5.15
CA PRO A 150 16.91 19.08 5.14
C PRO A 150 16.83 17.63 5.65
N HIS A 151 15.70 17.21 6.22
CA HIS A 151 15.55 15.94 6.93
C HIS A 151 14.72 14.90 6.15
N ALA A 152 14.53 15.07 4.84
CA ALA A 152 13.60 14.26 4.05
C ALA A 152 14.17 12.95 3.48
N VAL A 153 15.42 12.59 3.79
CA VAL A 153 16.04 11.36 3.27
C VAL A 153 16.36 10.42 4.43
N ILE A 154 15.40 9.58 4.82
CA ILE A 154 15.53 8.73 6.01
C ILE A 154 15.99 7.30 5.68
N SER A 155 15.96 6.87 4.41
CA SER A 155 16.50 5.54 4.04
C SER A 155 16.96 5.49 2.60
N ILE A 156 18.11 4.86 2.35
CA ILE A 156 18.69 4.61 1.02
C ILE A 156 18.62 3.12 0.74
N SER A 157 18.11 2.72 -0.42
CA SER A 157 18.10 1.31 -0.82
C SER A 157 19.51 0.92 -1.30
N TYR A 158 20.29 0.36 -0.38
CA TYR A 158 21.66 -0.09 -0.66
C TYR A 158 21.70 -1.17 -1.75
N LYS A 159 20.66 -2.00 -1.86
CA LYS A 159 20.59 -3.03 -2.92
C LYS A 159 20.63 -2.42 -4.32
N ILE A 160 19.76 -1.44 -4.59
CA ILE A 160 19.67 -0.80 -5.91
C ILE A 160 20.96 -0.03 -6.22
N LEU A 161 21.49 0.69 -5.23
CA LEU A 161 22.76 1.41 -5.37
C LEU A 161 23.91 0.47 -5.74
N ILE A 162 24.04 -0.66 -5.05
CA ILE A 162 25.13 -1.61 -5.30
C ILE A 162 24.95 -2.31 -6.66
N GLU A 163 23.73 -2.69 -7.04
CA GLU A 163 23.46 -3.27 -8.36
C GLU A 163 23.80 -2.31 -9.51
N ASP A 164 23.53 -1.01 -9.35
CA ASP A 164 23.87 0.01 -10.34
C ASP A 164 25.38 0.29 -10.43
N VAL A 165 26.06 0.36 -9.27
CA VAL A 165 27.49 0.72 -9.23
C VAL A 165 28.40 -0.45 -9.59
N PHE A 166 28.06 -1.66 -9.13
CA PHE A 166 28.92 -2.84 -9.26
C PHE A 166 28.38 -3.90 -10.22
N GLY A 167 27.18 -3.71 -10.77
CA GLY A 167 26.47 -4.70 -11.58
C GLY A 167 25.73 -5.73 -10.71
N LYS A 168 24.84 -6.52 -11.34
CA LYS A 168 24.18 -7.64 -10.66
C LYS A 168 25.22 -8.69 -10.29
N GLN A 169 25.29 -9.05 -9.01
CA GLN A 169 26.05 -10.23 -8.58
C GLN A 169 25.15 -11.46 -8.78
N ASP A 170 25.63 -12.42 -9.58
CA ASP A 170 24.97 -13.70 -9.86
C ASP A 170 24.87 -14.62 -8.63
#